data_AF-A0A392U150-F1
#
_entry.id   AF-A0A392U150-F1
#
_cell.length_a   1.000
_cell.length_b   1.000
_cell.length_c   1.000
_cell.angle_alpha   90.00
_cell.angle_beta   90.00
_cell.angle_gamma   90.00
#
_symmetry.space_group_name_H-M   'P 1'
#
loop_
_entity.id
_entity.type
_entity.pdbx_description
1 polymer ?
#
loop_
_entity_poly.entity_id
_entity_poly.type
_entity_poly.pdbx_seq_one_letter_code
_entity_poly.pdbx_strand_id
1 'polypeptide(L)' 'EEYTEMLQTLALPGRDWHYTIRGARSRLHITDMMLVAKGWAVRDLEAAHAASVPQPPPPAQ' A
#
# COMPACT_ATOMS: atom_id res chain seq x y z
N GLU A 1 15.17 -6.17 -4.09
CA GLU A 1 15.49 -4.73 -4.00
C GLU A 1 14.24 -3.90 -3.69
N GLU A 2 13.09 -4.24 -4.28
CA GLU A 2 11.78 -3.59 -4.02
C GLU A 2 11.39 -3.40 -2.54
N TYR A 3 11.65 -4.38 -1.67
CA TYR A 3 11.31 -4.25 -0.25
C TYR A 3 12.09 -3.10 0.44
N THR A 4 13.36 -2.93 0.06
CA THR A 4 14.21 -1.85 0.58
C THR A 4 13.78 -0.50 -0.01
N GLU A 5 13.42 -0.45 -1.29
CA GLU A 5 12.89 0.75 -1.94
C GLU A 5 11.55 1.19 -1.34
N MET A 6 10.68 0.24 -1.01
CA MET A 6 9.37 0.55 -0.40
C MET A 6 9.54 1.05 1.04
N LEU A 7 10.48 0.49 1.81
CA LEU A 7 10.86 1.01 3.13
C LEU A 7 11.48 2.40 3.05
N GLN A 8 12.37 2.65 2.08
CA GLN A 8 12.94 3.98 1.84
C GLN A 8 11.86 5.00 1.45
N THR A 9 10.92 4.58 0.61
CA THR A 9 9.79 5.40 0.18
C THR A 9 8.88 5.78 1.35
N LEU A 10 8.61 4.84 2.26
CA LEU A 10 7.86 5.12 3.48
C LEU A 10 8.66 5.94 4.49
N ALA A 11 10.00 5.86 4.46
CA ALA A 11 10.91 6.64 5.31
C ALA A 11 11.10 8.08 4.83
N LEU A 12 10.55 8.44 3.66
CA LEU A 12 10.60 9.81 3.16
C LEU A 12 9.81 10.74 4.10
N PRO A 13 10.39 11.90 4.45
CA PRO A 13 9.73 12.87 5.31
C PRO A 13 8.42 13.34 4.67
N GLY A 14 7.30 13.07 5.34
CA GLY A 14 5.95 13.39 4.85
C GLY A 14 5.13 12.18 4.41
N ARG A 15 5.79 11.03 4.19
CA ARG A 15 5.15 9.73 3.91
C ARG A 15 5.25 8.78 5.11
N ASP A 16 6.07 9.15 6.10
CA ASP A 16 6.20 8.51 7.40
C ASP A 16 5.06 8.88 8.38
N TRP A 17 3.92 9.39 7.90
CA TRP A 17 2.81 9.82 8.77
C TRP A 17 1.53 9.06 8.46
N HIS A 18 0.76 8.78 9.52
CA HIS A 18 -0.54 8.13 9.44
C HIS A 18 -1.55 8.88 10.31
N TYR A 19 -2.80 8.88 9.86
CA TYR A 19 -3.90 9.47 10.61
C TYR A 19 -4.42 8.45 11.61
N THR A 20 -4.39 8.82 12.88
CA THR A 20 -5.07 8.07 13.93
C THR A 20 -6.59 8.17 13.72
N ILE A 21 -7.35 7.26 14.33
CA ILE A 21 -8.83 7.32 14.36
C ILE A 21 -9.38 8.62 14.94
N ARG A 22 -8.55 9.41 15.62
CA ARG A 22 -8.87 10.74 16.16
C ARG A 22 -8.53 11.88 15.19
N GLY A 23 -8.10 11.57 13.96
CA GLY A 23 -7.66 12.54 12.96
C GLY A 23 -6.29 13.17 13.24
N ALA A 24 -5.61 12.77 14.32
CA ALA A 24 -4.27 13.27 14.62
C ALA A 24 -3.22 12.57 13.75
N ARG A 25 -2.25 13.34 13.25
CA ARG A 25 -1.14 12.83 12.45
C ARG A 25 -0.05 12.31 13.38
N SER A 26 0.20 11.00 13.36
CA SER A 26 1.29 10.36 14.11
C SER A 26 2.36 9.87 13.14
N ARG A 27 3.61 9.67 13.61
CA ARG A 27 4.66 9.07 12.79
C ARG A 27 4.49 7.55 12.76
N LEU A 28 4.68 6.99 11.57
CA LEU A 28 4.67 5.57 11.28
C LEU A 28 5.97 4.99 11.83
N HIS A 29 5.87 4.21 12.90
CA HIS A 29 7.04 3.59 13.51
C HIS A 29 7.58 2.49 12.59
N ILE A 30 8.87 2.17 12.65
CA ILE A 30 9.50 1.15 11.78
C ILE A 30 8.74 -0.18 11.75
N THR A 31 8.20 -0.62 12.89
CA THR A 31 7.39 -1.84 13.00
C THR A 31 6.07 -1.74 12.23
N ASP A 32 5.46 -0.56 12.24
CA ASP A 32 4.21 -0.28 11.55
C ASP A 32 4.43 -0.06 10.05
N MET A 33 5.53 0.61 9.67
CA MET A 33 6.00 0.69 8.27
C MET A 33 6.18 -0.69 7.65
N MET A 34 6.70 -1.66 8.41
CA MET A 34 6.83 -3.04 7.94
C MET A 34 5.46 -3.70 7.71
N LEU A 35 4.47 -3.40 8.57
CA LEU A 35 3.12 -3.92 8.45
C LEU A 35 2.39 -3.30 7.25
N VAL A 36 2.55 -1.99 7.04
CA VAL A 36 2.05 -1.25 5.87
C VAL A 36 2.69 -1.76 4.59
N ALA A 37 4.01 -2.00 4.59
CA ALA A 37 4.75 -2.61 3.49
C ALA A 37 4.18 -3.98 3.12
N LYS A 38 3.95 -4.84 4.11
CA LYS A 38 3.31 -6.15 3.89
C LYS A 38 1.89 -6.02 3.34
N GLY A 39 1.11 -5.06 3.85
CA GLY A 39 -0.25 -4.80 3.35
C GLY A 39 -0.29 -4.25 1.92
N TRP A 40 0.71 -3.45 1.53
CA TRP A 40 0.88 -2.97 0.15
C TRP A 40 1.20 -4.11 -0.81
N ALA A 41 2.10 -5.02 -0.44
CA ALA A 41 2.41 -6.20 -1.27
C ALA A 41 1.17 -7.09 -1.52
N VAL A 42 0.27 -7.20 -0.53
CA VAL A 42 -0.99 -7.94 -0.70
C VAL A 42 -1.94 -7.23 -1.68
N ARG A 43 -2.02 -5.89 -1.62
CA ARG A 43 -2.84 -5.10 -2.56
C ARG A 43 -2.27 -5.13 -3.98
N ASP A 44 -0.95 -5.11 -4.12
CA ASP A 44 -0.30 -5.19 -5.43
C ASP A 44 -0.49 -6.56 -6.07
N LEU A 45 -0.39 -7.64 -5.27
CA LEU A 45 -0.72 -8.99 -5.71
C LEU A 45 -2.20 -9.13 -6.11
N GLU A 46 -3.12 -8.49 -5.39
CA GLU A 46 -4.55 -8.48 -5.74
C GLU A 46 -4.82 -7.65 -7.00
N ALA A 47 -4.18 -6.49 -7.16
CA ALA A 47 -4.24 -5.69 -8.37
C ALA A 47 -3.64 -6.43 -9.58
N ALA A 48 -2.54 -7.15 -9.39
CA ALA A 48 -1.94 -8.01 -10.42
C ALA A 48 -2.84 -9.20 -10.75
N HIS A 49 -3.53 -9.77 -9.76
CA HIS A 49 -4.52 -10.81 -9.97
C HIS A 49 -5.74 -10.28 -10.74
N ALA A 50 -6.27 -9.12 -10.37
CA ALA A 50 -7.37 -8.44 -11.06
C ALA A 50 -7.01 -8.04 -12.49
N ALA A 51 -5.77 -7.61 -12.73
CA ALA A 51 -5.25 -7.34 -14.08
C ALA A 51 -5.02 -8.62 -14.90
N SER A 52 -4.80 -9.76 -14.24
CA SER A 52 -4.62 -11.07 -14.86
C SER A 52 -5.95 -11.81 -15.09
N VAL A 53 -7.05 -11.38 -14.46
CA VAL A 53 -8.39 -11.88 -14.73
C VAL A 53 -8.96 -11.13 -15.94
N PRO A 54 -9.32 -11.81 -17.04
CA PRO A 54 -9.94 -11.13 -18.18
C PRO A 54 -11.29 -10.54 -17.75
N GLN A 55 -11.41 -9.21 -17.83
CA GLN A 55 -12.68 -8.53 -17.55
C GLN A 55 -13.79 -9.11 -18.44
N PRO A 56 -14.97 -9.44 -17.88
CA PRO A 56 -16.12 -9.82 -18.70
C PRO A 56 -16.49 -8.64 -19.62
N PRO A 57 -16.94 -8.91 -20.87
CA PRO A 57 -17.32 -7.85 -21.79
C PRO A 57 -18.39 -6.97 -21.14
N PRO A 58 -18.34 -5.64 -21.34
CA PRO A 58 -19.36 -4.74 -20.81
C PRO A 58 -20.74 -5.19 -21.32
N PRO A 59 -21.79 -5.12 -20.49
CA PRO A 59 -23.13 -5.52 -20.89
C PRO A 59 -23.53 -4.71 -22.13
N ALA A 60 -23.97 -5.41 -23.18
CA ALA A 60 -24.49 -4.76 -24.39
C ALA A 60 -25.68 -3.87 -23.98
N GLN A 61 -25.53 -2.56 -24.19
CA GLN A 61 -26.63 -1.60 -24.07
C GLN A 61 -27.58 -1.72 -25.26
#